data_AF-A0A2P2KQD2-F1
#
_entry.id   AF-A0A2P2KQD2-F1
#
_cell.length_a   1.000
_cell.length_b   1.000
_cell.length_c   1.000
_cell.angle_alpha   90.00
_cell.angle_beta   90.00
_cell.angle_gamma   90.00
#
_symmetry.space_group_name_H-M   'P 1'
#
loop_
_entity.id
_entity.type
_entity.pdbx_description
1 polymer ?
#
loop_
_entity_poly.entity_id
_entity_poly.type
_entity_poly.pdbx_seq_one_letter_code
_entity_poly.pdbx_strand_id
1 'polypeptide(L)'
;MPKDDVRKLAMKFDLPNKDRKDSQGICFLGKIKFSEFVARQIGEMEGIILEAETGDFLGTHQGFWFYTIGQRQGLRLSGGPWYVVEKDVKYNVVFVSRNYFSFDKRRRLFRVGSLRWLSGLPPGESGQLQCKVRHGPGFYNCSVAIEPDQDSSEDVAIVHLSADDQGLAAGQFAAFYQGKTCIGSGVILESWDDQGFPVCERALELARIEDKSKLGKPVKIEVKPETCTTEMVQNDGAELHEGLINSQVCVKS
;
A
#
# COMPACT_ATOMS: atom_id res chain seq x y z
N MET A 1 -24.05 -10.98 -15.75
CA MET A 1 -25.11 -11.07 -14.73
C MET A 1 -24.57 -10.57 -13.40
N PRO A 2 -25.21 -9.58 -12.77
CA PRO A 2 -24.85 -9.12 -11.43
C PRO A 2 -24.88 -10.26 -10.39
N LYS A 3 -24.06 -10.13 -9.34
CA LYS A 3 -23.95 -11.16 -8.30
C LYS A 3 -25.28 -11.41 -7.57
N ASP A 4 -26.06 -10.36 -7.35
CA ASP A 4 -27.37 -10.47 -6.69
C ASP A 4 -28.35 -11.29 -7.51
N ASP A 5 -28.29 -11.19 -8.84
CA ASP A 5 -29.14 -11.97 -9.73
C ASP A 5 -28.73 -13.45 -9.75
N VAL A 6 -27.41 -13.74 -9.68
CA VAL A 6 -26.92 -15.11 -9.46
C VAL A 6 -27.49 -15.71 -8.18
N ARG A 7 -27.52 -14.94 -7.08
CA ARG A 7 -28.07 -15.40 -5.79
C ARG A 7 -29.58 -15.62 -5.84
N LYS A 8 -30.34 -14.72 -6.48
CA LYS A 8 -31.79 -14.89 -6.68
C LYS A 8 -32.10 -16.17 -7.46
N LEU A 9 -31.32 -16.46 -8.52
CA LEU A 9 -31.47 -17.69 -9.28
C LEU A 9 -31.12 -18.93 -8.44
N ALA A 10 -30.03 -18.88 -7.68
CA ALA A 10 -29.66 -19.98 -6.79
C ALA A 10 -30.75 -20.29 -5.75
N MET A 11 -31.41 -19.26 -5.21
CA MET A 11 -32.57 -19.42 -4.32
C MET A 11 -33.79 -19.99 -5.05
N LYS A 12 -34.09 -19.48 -6.25
CA LYS A 12 -35.22 -19.94 -7.09
C LYS A 12 -35.10 -21.43 -7.46
N PHE A 13 -33.89 -21.89 -7.76
CA PHE A 13 -33.60 -23.29 -8.11
C PHE A 13 -33.25 -24.18 -6.92
N ASP A 14 -33.37 -23.67 -5.69
CA ASP A 14 -33.09 -24.41 -4.45
C ASP A 14 -31.70 -25.09 -4.43
N LEU A 15 -30.67 -24.40 -4.92
CA LEU A 15 -29.33 -24.98 -5.00
C LEU A 15 -28.73 -25.18 -3.59
N PRO A 16 -28.01 -26.28 -3.32
CA PRO A 16 -27.43 -26.57 -2.00
C PRO A 16 -26.49 -25.48 -1.44
N ASN A 17 -25.91 -24.65 -2.33
CA ASN A 17 -24.98 -23.59 -1.98
C ASN A 17 -25.62 -22.19 -1.96
N LYS A 18 -26.96 -22.06 -2.09
CA LYS A 18 -27.66 -20.77 -2.22
C LYS A 18 -27.39 -19.80 -1.07
N ASP A 19 -27.20 -20.30 0.16
CA ASP A 19 -26.96 -19.51 1.37
C ASP A 19 -25.47 -19.42 1.74
N ARG A 20 -24.59 -20.03 0.93
CA ARG A 20 -23.15 -20.04 1.19
C ARG A 20 -22.60 -18.63 1.00
N LYS A 21 -21.98 -18.10 2.07
CA LYS A 21 -21.22 -16.84 2.00
C LYS A 21 -20.05 -16.98 1.03
N ASP A 22 -19.72 -15.88 0.37
CA ASP A 22 -18.55 -15.82 -0.51
C ASP A 22 -17.28 -16.06 0.30
N SER A 23 -16.35 -16.81 -0.29
CA SER A 23 -15.01 -16.96 0.28
C SER A 23 -14.35 -15.58 0.40
N GLN A 24 -13.74 -15.33 1.56
CA GLN A 24 -12.93 -14.14 1.85
C GLN A 24 -11.53 -14.60 2.24
N GLY A 25 -10.50 -13.85 1.85
CA GLY A 25 -9.11 -14.22 2.08
C GLY A 25 -8.55 -15.17 1.01
N ILE A 26 -7.45 -15.86 1.33
CA ILE A 26 -6.75 -16.72 0.39
C ILE A 26 -7.57 -17.98 0.10
N CYS A 27 -7.83 -18.25 -1.18
CA CYS A 27 -8.79 -19.27 -1.64
C CYS A 27 -8.60 -20.66 -1.01
N PHE A 28 -7.36 -21.10 -0.78
CA PHE A 28 -7.05 -22.44 -0.26
C PHE A 28 -6.96 -22.50 1.27
N LEU A 29 -6.91 -21.35 1.96
CA LEU A 29 -6.58 -21.31 3.37
C LEU A 29 -7.81 -21.59 4.28
N GLY A 30 -9.01 -21.50 3.71
CA GLY A 30 -10.25 -21.75 4.44
C GLY A 30 -10.48 -20.73 5.56
N LYS A 31 -10.62 -21.22 6.81
CA LYS A 31 -10.92 -20.37 7.99
C LYS A 31 -9.68 -19.97 8.80
N ILE A 32 -8.48 -20.35 8.37
CA ILE A 32 -7.23 -20.05 9.09
C ILE A 32 -6.84 -18.60 8.82
N LYS A 33 -6.37 -17.89 9.86
CA LYS A 33 -5.89 -16.52 9.71
C LYS A 33 -4.57 -16.54 8.92
N PHE A 34 -4.41 -15.59 8.00
CA PHE A 34 -3.19 -15.46 7.19
C PHE A 34 -1.92 -15.41 8.05
N SER A 35 -1.91 -14.58 9.11
CA SER A 35 -0.76 -14.45 9.99
C SER A 35 -0.39 -15.77 10.67
N GLU A 36 -1.38 -16.56 11.09
CA GLU A 36 -1.16 -17.86 11.71
C GLU A 36 -0.59 -18.87 10.71
N PHE A 37 -1.08 -18.86 9.47
CA PHE A 37 -0.55 -19.70 8.42
C PHE A 37 0.92 -19.38 8.13
N VAL A 38 1.23 -18.10 7.93
CA VAL A 38 2.60 -17.68 7.62
C VAL A 38 3.55 -17.97 8.79
N ALA A 39 3.14 -17.69 10.03
CA ALA A 39 3.93 -18.03 11.22
C ALA A 39 4.25 -19.53 11.32
N ARG A 40 3.32 -20.41 10.92
CA ARG A 40 3.57 -21.86 10.90
C ARG A 40 4.52 -22.30 9.79
N GLN A 41 4.58 -21.58 8.67
CA GLN A 41 5.41 -21.95 7.50
C GLN A 41 6.83 -21.40 7.59
N ILE A 42 6.98 -20.12 7.96
CA ILE A 42 8.28 -19.42 7.95
C ILE A 42 8.69 -18.86 9.30
N GLY A 43 7.86 -19.05 10.34
CA GLY A 43 8.15 -18.59 11.69
C GLY A 43 7.85 -17.11 11.93
N GLU A 44 8.33 -16.63 13.07
CA GLU A 44 8.34 -15.23 13.48
C GLU A 44 9.78 -14.80 13.73
N MET A 45 10.13 -13.58 13.33
CA MET A 45 11.44 -12.99 13.60
C MET A 45 11.22 -11.58 14.12
N GLU A 46 11.54 -11.35 15.39
CA GLU A 46 11.35 -10.05 15.99
C GLU A 46 12.22 -9.00 15.28
N GLY A 47 11.59 -7.90 14.87
CA GLY A 47 12.22 -6.75 14.23
C GLY A 47 11.70 -5.45 14.82
N ILE A 48 12.17 -4.32 14.31
CA ILE A 48 11.83 -2.99 14.83
C ILE A 48 10.97 -2.20 13.86
N ILE A 49 10.14 -1.32 14.41
CA ILE A 49 9.34 -0.35 13.67
C ILE A 49 9.93 1.04 13.90
N LEU A 50 10.27 1.73 12.81
CA LEU A 50 10.80 3.10 12.83
C LEU A 50 9.86 4.06 12.08
N GLU A 51 9.72 5.30 12.56
CA GLU A 51 9.11 6.37 11.76
C GLU A 51 10.09 6.80 10.66
N ALA A 52 9.62 6.82 9.41
CA ALA A 52 10.46 7.09 8.24
C ALA A 52 11.05 8.50 8.25
N GLU A 53 10.29 9.49 8.70
CA GLU A 53 10.70 10.89 8.69
C GLU A 53 11.64 11.26 9.84
N THR A 54 11.43 10.71 11.03
CA THR A 54 12.12 11.12 12.27
C THR A 54 13.20 10.13 12.70
N GLY A 55 13.10 8.87 12.28
CA GLY A 55 13.90 7.76 12.81
C GLY A 55 13.51 7.37 14.23
N ASP A 56 12.34 7.80 14.71
CA ASP A 56 11.89 7.44 16.05
C ASP A 56 11.56 5.94 16.13
N PHE A 57 12.07 5.30 17.18
CA PHE A 57 11.75 3.91 17.46
C PHE A 57 10.36 3.80 18.07
N LEU A 58 9.45 3.14 17.35
CA LEU A 58 8.02 3.09 17.72
C LEU A 58 7.61 1.77 18.38
N GLY A 59 8.42 0.71 18.24
CA GLY A 59 8.16 -0.59 18.84
C GLY A 59 8.72 -1.74 18.02
N THR A 60 8.30 -2.96 18.34
CA THR A 60 8.75 -4.17 17.65
C THR A 60 7.62 -4.83 16.86
N HIS A 61 7.99 -5.72 15.95
CA HIS A 61 7.07 -6.54 15.16
C HIS A 61 7.55 -7.99 15.07
N GLN A 62 6.66 -8.91 14.66
CA GLN A 62 6.94 -10.36 14.61
C GLN A 62 7.58 -10.84 13.30
N GLY A 63 8.08 -9.92 12.47
CA GLY A 63 8.66 -10.22 11.15
C GLY A 63 8.09 -9.34 10.04
N PHE A 64 8.94 -8.89 9.11
CA PHE A 64 8.54 -7.92 8.07
C PHE A 64 7.52 -8.50 7.07
N TRP A 65 7.47 -9.83 6.91
CA TRP A 65 6.57 -10.53 5.99
C TRP A 65 5.09 -10.49 6.41
N PHE A 66 4.79 -10.08 7.64
CA PHE A 66 3.42 -9.83 8.08
C PHE A 66 2.89 -8.45 7.63
N TYR A 67 3.73 -7.64 6.98
CA TYR A 67 3.43 -6.27 6.61
C TYR A 67 3.48 -6.05 5.10
N THR A 68 2.49 -5.32 4.59
CA THR A 68 2.42 -4.89 3.19
C THR A 68 2.54 -3.37 3.12
N ILE A 69 3.23 -2.86 2.09
CA ILE A 69 3.30 -1.40 1.85
C ILE A 69 1.87 -0.84 1.71
N GLY A 70 1.60 0.28 2.39
CA GLY A 70 0.28 0.91 2.49
C GLY A 70 -0.65 0.30 3.54
N GLN A 71 -0.21 -0.71 4.29
CA GLN A 71 -0.99 -1.27 5.39
C GLN A 71 -1.15 -0.26 6.53
N ARG A 72 -2.41 -0.04 6.95
CA ARG A 72 -2.78 0.81 8.10
C ARG A 72 -3.09 0.02 9.37
N GLN A 73 -3.78 -1.11 9.22
CA GLN A 73 -4.27 -1.90 10.35
C GLN A 73 -3.22 -2.89 10.86
N GLY A 74 -3.32 -3.29 12.13
CA GLY A 74 -2.45 -4.32 12.70
C GLY A 74 -1.05 -3.84 13.13
N LEU A 75 -0.76 -2.53 13.01
CA LEU A 75 0.52 -1.94 13.45
C LEU A 75 0.64 -1.84 14.99
N ARG A 76 -0.48 -1.77 15.71
CA ARG A 76 -0.53 -1.64 17.19
C ARG A 76 0.23 -0.42 17.74
N LEU A 77 0.36 0.64 16.95
CA LEU A 77 0.99 1.91 17.34
C LEU A 77 -0.06 2.95 17.77
N SER A 78 0.25 3.74 18.79
CA SER A 78 -0.51 4.93 19.16
C SER A 78 -0.08 6.14 18.32
N GLY A 79 -0.83 7.25 18.34
CA GLY A 79 -0.40 8.47 17.63
C GLY A 79 -0.70 8.52 16.13
N GLY A 80 -1.56 7.61 15.63
CA GLY A 80 -1.82 7.43 14.20
C GLY A 80 -2.68 8.52 13.53
N PRO A 81 -3.06 8.33 12.25
CA PRO A 81 -2.96 7.08 11.48
C PRO A 81 -1.53 6.78 11.00
N TRP A 82 -1.11 5.52 11.12
CA TRP A 82 0.18 5.02 10.61
C TRP A 82 -0.02 4.17 9.37
N TYR A 83 0.91 4.25 8.44
CA TYR A 83 0.97 3.41 7.24
C TYR A 83 2.37 2.83 7.09
N VAL A 84 2.47 1.56 6.70
CA VAL A 84 3.75 0.96 6.28
C VAL A 84 4.18 1.60 4.98
N VAL A 85 5.38 2.16 4.94
CA VAL A 85 5.88 2.89 3.76
C VAL A 85 7.02 2.17 3.06
N GLU A 86 7.83 1.44 3.82
CA GLU A 86 8.98 0.70 3.34
C GLU A 86 9.33 -0.46 4.29
N LYS A 87 10.08 -1.44 3.78
CA LYS A 87 10.55 -2.60 4.54
C LYS A 87 12.01 -2.85 4.21
N ASP A 88 12.84 -2.97 5.22
CA ASP A 88 14.22 -3.44 5.07
C ASP A 88 14.28 -4.93 5.40
N VAL A 89 14.41 -5.75 4.35
CA VAL A 89 14.50 -7.21 4.46
C VAL A 89 15.81 -7.64 5.11
N LYS A 90 16.90 -6.90 4.87
CA LYS A 90 18.24 -7.27 5.34
C LYS A 90 18.37 -7.10 6.86
N TYR A 91 17.82 -6.00 7.39
CA TYR A 91 17.91 -5.69 8.82
C TYR A 91 16.61 -5.94 9.59
N ASN A 92 15.59 -6.52 8.95
CA ASN A 92 14.28 -6.82 9.52
C ASN A 92 13.64 -5.58 10.18
N VAL A 93 13.48 -4.51 9.38
CA VAL A 93 12.90 -3.24 9.82
C VAL A 93 11.66 -2.92 9.01
N VAL A 94 10.63 -2.41 9.68
CA VAL A 94 9.43 -1.86 9.03
C VAL A 94 9.41 -0.36 9.25
N PHE A 95 9.42 0.41 8.16
CA PHE A 95 9.26 1.86 8.23
C PHE A 95 7.79 2.23 8.12
N VAL A 96 7.36 3.16 8.97
CA VAL A 96 5.99 3.68 8.97
C VAL A 96 5.97 5.20 8.90
N SER A 97 4.87 5.76 8.43
CA SER A 97 4.66 7.21 8.34
C SER A 97 3.22 7.59 8.66
N ARG A 98 3.05 8.77 9.24
CA ARG A 98 1.74 9.47 9.37
C ARG A 98 1.41 10.33 8.14
N ASN A 99 2.44 10.71 7.39
CA ASN A 99 2.39 11.61 6.25
C ASN A 99 2.39 10.82 4.92
N TYR A 100 1.70 9.69 4.90
CA TYR A 100 1.71 8.75 3.77
C TYR A 100 1.07 9.31 2.49
N PHE A 101 0.09 10.21 2.63
CA PHE A 101 -0.61 10.83 1.51
C PHE A 101 -0.10 12.22 1.13
N SER A 102 1.03 12.65 1.68
CA SER A 102 1.59 13.97 1.35
C SER A 102 1.99 14.06 -0.13
N PHE A 103 1.94 15.28 -0.68
CA PHE A 103 2.11 15.54 -2.10
C PHE A 103 3.47 15.06 -2.64
N ASP A 104 4.52 15.27 -1.86
CA ASP A 104 5.91 14.87 -2.11
C ASP A 104 6.11 13.35 -2.19
N LYS A 105 5.12 12.55 -1.74
CA LYS A 105 5.20 11.08 -1.71
C LYS A 105 4.33 10.41 -2.75
N ARG A 106 3.69 11.20 -3.62
CA ARG A 106 2.78 10.72 -4.67
C ARG A 106 3.45 9.75 -5.62
N ARG A 107 2.77 8.63 -5.92
CA ARG A 107 3.30 7.60 -6.80
C ARG A 107 2.39 7.39 -8.00
N ARG A 108 2.99 7.52 -9.17
CA ARG A 108 2.32 7.30 -10.47
C ARG A 108 3.13 6.43 -11.41
N LEU A 109 4.43 6.24 -11.16
CA LEU A 109 5.33 5.49 -12.02
C LEU A 109 5.78 4.22 -11.30
N PHE A 110 5.78 3.09 -12.01
CA PHE A 110 6.30 1.83 -11.48
C PHE A 110 6.70 0.88 -12.61
N ARG A 111 7.61 -0.04 -12.28
CA ARG A 111 8.07 -1.10 -13.19
C ARG A 111 7.29 -2.38 -12.99
N VAL A 112 7.03 -3.07 -14.08
CA VAL A 112 6.31 -4.34 -14.12
C VAL A 112 7.12 -5.33 -14.93
N GLY A 113 7.46 -6.48 -14.31
CA GLY A 113 8.15 -7.59 -14.95
C GLY A 113 7.24 -8.80 -15.15
N SER A 114 7.79 -9.88 -15.69
CA SER A 114 7.10 -11.14 -15.97
C SER A 114 5.76 -10.91 -16.70
N LEU A 115 5.81 -10.09 -17.74
CA LEU A 115 4.63 -9.68 -18.51
C LEU A 115 4.02 -10.88 -19.24
N ARG A 116 2.68 -10.96 -19.17
CA ARG A 116 1.87 -11.96 -19.86
C ARG A 116 0.72 -11.28 -20.58
N TRP A 117 0.79 -11.29 -21.91
CA TRP A 117 -0.25 -10.75 -22.79
C TRP A 117 -1.15 -11.88 -23.29
N LEU A 118 -2.47 -11.73 -23.17
CA LEU A 118 -3.44 -12.76 -23.56
C LEU A 118 -3.54 -12.91 -25.09
N SER A 119 -3.29 -11.84 -25.83
CA SER A 119 -3.17 -11.83 -27.30
C SER A 119 -1.77 -12.25 -27.79
N GLY A 120 -0.81 -12.47 -26.88
CA GLY A 120 0.60 -12.72 -27.22
C GLY A 120 1.40 -11.49 -27.64
N LEU A 121 0.76 -10.32 -27.76
CA LEU A 121 1.39 -9.06 -28.14
C LEU A 121 1.07 -7.97 -27.12
N PRO A 122 1.99 -7.03 -26.87
CA PRO A 122 1.71 -5.88 -26.02
C PRO A 122 0.61 -4.99 -26.59
N PRO A 123 -0.03 -4.14 -25.75
CA PRO A 123 -1.00 -3.18 -26.23
C PRO A 123 -0.37 -2.27 -27.30
N GLY A 124 -1.06 -2.10 -28.42
CA GLY A 124 -0.69 -1.09 -29.40
C GLY A 124 -0.94 0.33 -28.86
N GLU A 125 -0.36 1.34 -29.52
CA GLU A 125 -0.45 2.75 -29.11
C GLU A 125 -1.89 3.32 -29.14
N SER A 126 -2.80 2.63 -29.82
CA SER A 126 -4.14 3.11 -30.13
C SER A 126 -5.16 2.59 -29.11
N GLY A 127 -5.14 3.10 -27.88
CA GLY A 127 -6.19 2.78 -26.91
C GLY A 127 -6.05 3.47 -25.56
N GLN A 128 -7.19 3.88 -24.97
CA GLN A 128 -7.24 4.27 -23.57
C GLN A 128 -7.05 3.02 -22.70
N LEU A 129 -5.81 2.83 -22.26
CA LEU A 129 -5.44 1.72 -21.42
C LEU A 129 -5.78 2.03 -19.96
N GLN A 130 -6.29 1.03 -19.26
CA GLN A 130 -6.55 1.08 -17.84
C GLN A 130 -5.80 -0.03 -17.13
N CYS A 131 -5.41 0.19 -15.88
CA CYS A 131 -4.81 -0.85 -15.07
C CYS A 131 -5.45 -0.96 -13.69
N LYS A 132 -5.28 -2.14 -13.10
CA LYS A 132 -5.53 -2.44 -11.70
C LYS A 132 -4.22 -2.89 -11.07
N VAL A 133 -3.81 -2.19 -10.02
CA VAL A 133 -2.58 -2.48 -9.26
C VAL A 133 -2.87 -3.33 -8.01
N ARG A 134 -4.15 -3.52 -7.70
CA ARG A 134 -4.65 -4.37 -6.61
C ARG A 134 -6.10 -4.80 -6.89
N HIS A 135 -6.56 -5.84 -6.20
CA HIS A 135 -7.95 -6.29 -6.31
C HIS A 135 -8.90 -5.25 -5.67
N GLY A 136 -9.69 -4.58 -6.50
CA GLY A 136 -10.65 -3.57 -6.06
C GLY A 136 -11.55 -3.10 -7.20
N PRO A 137 -12.52 -2.21 -6.91
CA PRO A 137 -13.41 -1.66 -7.92
C PRO A 137 -12.72 -0.63 -8.81
N GLY A 138 -11.71 0.08 -8.28
CA GLY A 138 -11.01 1.17 -8.97
C GLY A 138 -10.18 0.68 -10.16
N PHE A 139 -10.18 1.48 -11.22
CA PHE A 139 -9.28 1.37 -12.37
C PHE A 139 -8.55 2.71 -12.50
N TYR A 140 -7.30 2.66 -12.91
CA TYR A 140 -6.52 3.84 -13.24
C TYR A 140 -6.32 3.89 -14.74
N ASN A 141 -6.54 5.05 -15.37
CA ASN A 141 -6.02 5.23 -16.72
C ASN A 141 -4.49 5.25 -16.64
N CYS A 142 -3.83 4.56 -17.56
CA CYS A 142 -2.38 4.42 -17.56
C CYS A 142 -1.80 4.42 -18.97
N SER A 143 -0.52 4.74 -19.08
CA SER A 143 0.31 4.47 -20.26
C SER A 143 1.36 3.42 -19.91
N VAL A 144 1.72 2.59 -20.88
CA VAL A 144 2.72 1.53 -20.73
C VAL A 144 3.79 1.73 -21.80
N ALA A 145 5.03 1.82 -21.37
CA ALA A 145 6.21 1.79 -22.24
C ALA A 145 6.97 0.50 -21.96
N ILE A 146 7.35 -0.25 -23.00
CA ILE A 146 8.12 -1.48 -22.84
C ILE A 146 9.59 -1.16 -23.08
N GLU A 147 10.41 -1.48 -22.10
CA GLU A 147 11.85 -1.40 -22.17
C GLU A 147 12.42 -2.82 -22.26
N PRO A 148 13.18 -3.14 -23.32
CA PRO A 148 13.94 -4.38 -23.35
C PRO A 148 15.01 -4.30 -22.25
N ASP A 149 15.00 -5.25 -21.34
CA ASP A 149 16.06 -5.36 -20.34
C ASP A 149 17.36 -5.81 -21.05
N GLN A 150 18.46 -5.08 -20.84
CA GLN A 150 19.74 -5.42 -21.46
C GLN A 150 20.43 -6.60 -20.75
N ASP A 151 20.06 -6.86 -19.49
CA ASP A 151 20.70 -7.87 -18.64
C ASP A 151 19.83 -9.13 -18.43
N SER A 152 18.52 -9.07 -18.71
CA SER A 152 17.60 -10.21 -18.62
C SER A 152 16.83 -10.44 -19.92
N SER A 153 16.46 -11.70 -20.19
CA SER A 153 15.71 -12.06 -21.41
C SER A 153 14.21 -11.73 -21.33
N GLU A 154 13.76 -10.97 -20.32
CA GLU A 154 12.35 -10.64 -20.12
C GLU A 154 12.12 -9.14 -20.26
N ASP A 155 11.12 -8.76 -21.06
CA ASP A 155 10.71 -7.37 -21.23
C ASP A 155 10.19 -6.78 -19.90
N VAL A 156 10.60 -5.56 -19.59
CA VAL A 156 10.10 -4.77 -18.45
C VAL A 156 9.18 -3.68 -18.98
N ALA A 157 8.03 -3.48 -18.34
CA ALA A 157 7.12 -2.38 -18.64
C ALA A 157 7.23 -1.27 -17.59
N ILE A 158 7.41 -0.04 -18.04
CA ILE A 158 7.19 1.15 -17.24
C ILE A 158 5.73 1.57 -17.38
N VAL A 159 5.02 1.62 -16.26
CA VAL A 159 3.61 2.00 -16.20
C VAL A 159 3.48 3.37 -15.53
N HIS A 160 2.82 4.30 -16.21
CA HIS A 160 2.50 5.62 -15.66
C HIS A 160 0.98 5.78 -15.46
N LEU A 161 0.56 6.09 -14.23
CA LEU A 161 -0.82 6.30 -13.83
C LEU A 161 -1.24 7.76 -14.02
N SER A 162 -2.48 7.95 -14.44
CA SER A 162 -3.12 9.27 -14.50
C SER A 162 -3.43 9.88 -13.12
N ALA A 163 -3.48 9.07 -12.07
CA ALA A 163 -3.77 9.49 -10.70
C ALA A 163 -2.81 8.81 -9.71
N ASP A 164 -2.69 9.41 -8.52
CA ASP A 164 -1.80 8.95 -7.46
C ASP A 164 -2.33 7.65 -6.84
N ASP A 165 -1.47 6.65 -6.70
CA ASP A 165 -1.74 5.46 -5.91
C ASP A 165 -0.50 5.08 -5.08
N GLN A 166 -0.62 5.25 -3.76
CA GLN A 166 0.46 5.00 -2.81
C GLN A 166 0.74 3.52 -2.53
N GLY A 167 -0.23 2.65 -2.83
CA GLY A 167 -0.18 1.24 -2.45
C GLY A 167 0.09 0.31 -3.62
N LEU A 168 0.85 0.77 -4.63
CA LEU A 168 1.56 -0.17 -5.46
C LEU A 168 2.57 -0.86 -4.52
N ALA A 169 2.58 -2.18 -4.54
CA ALA A 169 3.41 -2.98 -3.66
C ALA A 169 4.08 -4.02 -4.52
N ALA A 170 5.40 -4.15 -4.38
CA ALA A 170 6.16 -5.16 -5.08
C ALA A 170 5.60 -6.56 -4.82
N GLY A 171 5.62 -7.39 -5.86
CA GLY A 171 5.03 -8.73 -5.87
C GLY A 171 3.51 -8.75 -6.09
N GLN A 172 2.81 -7.61 -6.03
CA GLN A 172 1.43 -7.53 -6.50
C GLN A 172 1.37 -7.51 -8.03
N PHE A 173 0.20 -7.79 -8.57
CA PHE A 173 -0.02 -7.80 -10.02
C PHE A 173 -0.59 -6.46 -10.50
N ALA A 174 -0.01 -5.96 -11.59
CA ALA A 174 -0.64 -4.97 -12.44
C ALA A 174 -1.39 -5.71 -13.55
N ALA A 175 -2.72 -5.59 -13.58
CA ALA A 175 -3.56 -6.14 -14.63
C ALA A 175 -4.03 -5.03 -15.57
N PHE A 176 -3.88 -5.23 -16.88
CA PHE A 176 -4.13 -4.24 -17.91
C PHE A 176 -5.44 -4.53 -18.66
N TYR A 177 -6.19 -3.47 -18.94
CA TYR A 177 -7.52 -3.53 -19.52
C TYR A 177 -7.69 -2.50 -20.64
N GLN A 178 -8.40 -2.91 -21.69
CA GLN A 178 -8.91 -2.02 -22.72
C GLN A 178 -10.43 -2.11 -22.72
N GLY A 179 -11.09 -1.07 -22.20
CA GLY A 179 -12.52 -1.10 -21.92
C GLY A 179 -12.88 -2.23 -20.93
N LYS A 180 -13.63 -3.24 -21.41
CA LYS A 180 -14.05 -4.38 -20.58
C LYS A 180 -13.16 -5.62 -20.73
N THR A 181 -12.17 -5.57 -21.62
CA THR A 181 -11.32 -6.71 -21.95
C THR A 181 -10.03 -6.63 -21.15
N CYS A 182 -9.73 -7.67 -20.37
CA CYS A 182 -8.39 -7.86 -19.81
C CYS A 182 -7.46 -8.25 -20.96
N ILE A 183 -6.35 -7.53 -21.13
CA ILE A 183 -5.40 -7.77 -22.23
C ILE A 183 -4.12 -8.46 -21.75
N GLY A 184 -3.81 -8.36 -20.46
CA GLY A 184 -2.62 -8.96 -19.88
C GLY A 184 -2.36 -8.52 -18.46
N SER A 185 -1.23 -8.98 -17.91
CA SER A 185 -0.79 -8.63 -16.56
C SER A 185 0.72 -8.79 -16.42
N GLY A 186 1.28 -8.21 -15.36
CA GLY A 186 2.62 -8.53 -14.88
C GLY A 186 2.77 -8.28 -13.40
N VAL A 187 3.96 -8.56 -12.87
CA VAL A 187 4.30 -8.42 -11.45
C VAL A 187 4.99 -7.07 -11.23
N ILE A 188 4.48 -6.29 -10.29
CA ILE A 188 5.09 -5.02 -9.88
C ILE A 188 6.45 -5.31 -9.24
N LEU A 189 7.50 -4.69 -9.76
CA LEU A 189 8.89 -4.87 -9.31
C LEU A 189 9.24 -3.93 -8.15
N GLU A 190 10.36 -4.22 -7.47
CA GLU A 190 10.86 -3.42 -6.33
C GLU A 190 11.57 -2.12 -6.72
N SER A 191 11.79 -1.87 -8.02
CA SER A 191 12.36 -0.61 -8.50
C SER A 191 11.26 0.38 -8.87
N TRP A 192 10.93 1.20 -7.88
CA TRP A 192 10.38 2.53 -8.11
C TRP A 192 11.52 3.36 -8.69
N ASP A 193 11.28 4.63 -9.02
CA ASP A 193 12.40 5.58 -9.15
C ASP A 193 13.51 5.30 -8.10
N ASP A 194 14.79 5.51 -8.43
CA ASP A 194 15.94 5.11 -7.61
C ASP A 194 15.97 5.69 -6.16
N GLN A 195 14.87 6.28 -5.67
CA GLN A 195 14.73 7.02 -4.43
C GLN A 195 13.69 6.45 -3.44
N GLY A 196 12.84 5.48 -3.82
CA GLY A 196 11.92 4.83 -2.87
C GLY A 196 11.00 5.79 -2.09
N PHE A 197 10.45 5.37 -0.94
CA PHE A 197 9.83 6.34 -0.03
C PHE A 197 10.94 7.10 0.70
N PRO A 198 10.85 8.43 0.89
CA PRO A 198 11.90 9.16 1.57
C PRO A 198 12.00 8.73 3.03
N VAL A 199 13.05 7.99 3.37
CA VAL A 199 13.43 7.60 4.73
C VAL A 199 14.64 8.45 5.14
N CYS A 200 14.58 9.09 6.31
CA CYS A 200 15.68 9.93 6.78
C CYS A 200 16.93 9.10 7.10
N GLU A 201 18.10 9.72 6.94
CA GLU A 201 19.40 9.06 7.15
C GLU A 201 19.50 8.44 8.55
N ARG A 202 19.03 9.17 9.58
CA ARG A 202 18.96 8.67 10.96
C ARG A 202 18.17 7.35 11.06
N ALA A 203 17.03 7.23 10.39
CA ALA A 203 16.23 6.01 10.41
C ALA A 203 16.97 4.84 9.75
N LEU A 204 17.68 5.10 8.65
CA LEU A 204 18.52 4.10 7.96
C LEU A 204 19.71 3.67 8.81
N GLU A 205 20.37 4.59 9.52
CA GLU A 205 21.46 4.28 10.44
C GLU A 205 20.98 3.39 11.59
N LEU A 206 19.85 3.75 12.22
CA LEU A 206 19.24 2.94 13.28
C LEU A 206 18.80 1.56 12.78
N ALA A 207 18.34 1.48 11.53
CA ALA A 207 18.03 0.21 10.88
C ALA A 207 19.27 -0.69 10.73
N ARG A 208 20.47 -0.13 10.56
CA ARG A 208 21.72 -0.91 10.40
C ARG A 208 22.39 -1.34 11.70
N ILE A 209 21.96 -0.81 12.85
CA ILE A 209 22.52 -1.22 14.16
C ILE A 209 22.27 -2.73 14.37
N GLU A 210 23.33 -3.50 14.62
CA GLU A 210 23.22 -4.95 14.87
C GLU A 210 22.56 -5.24 16.24
N ASP A 211 22.97 -4.49 17.27
CA ASP A 211 22.43 -4.64 18.62
C ASP A 211 21.24 -3.72 18.87
N LYS A 212 20.04 -4.22 18.52
CA LYS A 212 18.77 -3.50 18.68
C LYS A 212 18.39 -3.20 20.13
N SER A 213 19.01 -3.85 21.13
CA SER A 213 18.73 -3.58 22.54
C SER A 213 19.12 -2.15 22.97
N LYS A 214 20.00 -1.50 22.19
CA LYS A 214 20.49 -0.14 22.43
C LYS A 214 19.53 0.97 22.01
N LEU A 215 18.44 0.65 21.32
CA LEU A 215 17.45 1.64 20.84
C LEU A 215 16.63 2.29 21.97
N GLY A 216 16.74 1.78 23.21
CA GLY A 216 16.04 2.33 24.36
C GLY A 216 14.55 1.98 24.35
N LYS A 217 13.72 2.83 24.97
CA LYS A 217 12.28 2.62 25.04
C LYS A 217 11.58 3.19 23.81
N PRO A 218 10.52 2.54 23.30
CA PRO A 218 9.71 3.08 22.23
C PRO A 218 9.17 4.48 22.58
N VAL A 219 9.26 5.39 21.62
CA VAL A 219 8.70 6.74 21.73
C VAL A 219 7.18 6.62 21.82
N LYS A 220 6.61 7.12 22.92
CA LYS A 220 5.16 7.20 23.10
C LYS A 220 4.67 8.51 22.52
N ILE A 221 3.99 8.44 21.38
CA ILE A 221 3.36 9.60 20.77
C ILE A 221 1.99 9.78 21.43
N GLU A 222 1.90 10.79 22.30
CA GLU A 222 0.64 11.24 22.89
C GLU A 222 -0.11 12.11 21.87
N VAL A 223 -1.33 11.69 21.52
CA VAL A 223 -2.25 12.53 20.77
C VAL A 223 -2.85 13.52 21.76
N LYS A 224 -2.48 14.80 21.68
CA LYS A 224 -3.24 15.83 22.40
C LYS A 224 -4.66 15.84 21.84
N PRO A 225 -5.71 15.72 22.67
CA PRO A 225 -7.06 15.93 22.19
C PRO A 225 -7.14 17.37 21.69
N GLU A 226 -7.56 17.53 20.44
CA GLU A 226 -7.94 18.83 19.92
C GLU A 226 -9.07 19.36 20.80
N THR A 227 -8.78 20.36 21.62
CA THR A 227 -9.83 21.17 22.25
C THR A 227 -10.54 21.90 21.13
N CYS A 228 -11.66 21.33 20.68
CA CYS A 228 -12.64 22.04 19.88
C CYS A 228 -13.30 23.08 20.81
N THR A 229 -12.69 24.25 20.94
CA THR A 229 -13.36 25.43 21.50
C THR A 229 -14.42 25.84 20.49
N THR A 230 -15.67 25.44 20.77
CA THR A 230 -16.85 25.97 20.09
C THR A 230 -17.05 27.41 20.56
N GLU A 231 -16.35 28.37 19.94
CA GLU A 231 -16.75 29.77 20.03
C GLU A 231 -17.96 29.97 19.11
N MET A 232 -19.14 30.12 19.73
CA MET A 232 -20.34 30.59 19.05
C MET A 232 -20.12 32.07 18.66
N VAL A 233 -19.57 32.31 17.47
CA VAL A 233 -19.58 33.65 16.87
C VAL A 233 -20.87 33.78 16.06
N GLN A 234 -21.73 34.70 16.49
CA GLN A 234 -22.93 35.11 15.79
C GLN A 234 -22.56 35.60 14.38
N ASN A 235 -23.35 35.12 13.43
CA ASN A 235 -23.23 35.31 12.00
C ASN A 235 -23.57 36.76 11.63
N ASP A 236 -22.67 37.45 10.92
CA ASP A 236 -23.02 38.59 10.06
C ASP A 236 -22.01 38.69 8.90
N GLY A 237 -22.50 38.41 7.69
CA GLY A 237 -22.08 39.09 6.44
C GLY A 237 -20.74 38.73 5.76
N ALA A 238 -20.88 38.12 4.57
CA ALA A 238 -20.09 38.35 3.34
C ALA A 238 -18.74 37.61 3.08
N GLU A 239 -18.76 36.92 1.91
CA GLU A 239 -17.71 36.69 0.89
C GLU A 239 -16.41 35.88 1.19
N LEU A 240 -16.36 34.70 0.56
CA LEU A 240 -15.28 34.08 -0.24
C LEU A 240 -13.82 34.46 0.08
N HIS A 241 -13.07 33.52 0.67
CA HIS A 241 -11.71 33.09 0.25
C HIS A 241 -11.19 32.01 1.23
N GLU A 242 -10.96 30.76 0.78
CA GLU A 242 -10.24 29.75 1.58
C GLU A 242 -8.81 29.60 1.06
N GLY A 243 -7.88 30.19 1.82
CA GLY A 243 -6.44 30.01 1.69
C GLY A 243 -5.92 28.84 2.52
N LEU A 244 -4.77 28.30 2.11
CA LEU A 244 -4.03 27.23 2.77
C LEU A 244 -3.70 27.53 4.24
N ILE A 245 -3.89 26.54 5.12
CA ILE A 245 -3.41 26.60 6.51
C ILE A 245 -2.24 25.62 6.68
N ASN A 246 -1.05 26.17 6.93
CA ASN A 246 0.16 25.47 7.35
C ASN A 246 0.05 25.01 8.82
N SER A 247 0.38 23.76 9.11
CA SER A 247 0.51 23.24 10.48
C SER A 247 1.96 23.33 10.98
N GLN A 248 2.22 24.13 12.02
CA GLN A 248 3.46 24.11 12.81
C GLN A 248 3.31 23.13 13.98
N VAL A 249 4.22 22.15 14.08
CA VAL A 249 4.32 21.23 15.23
C VAL A 249 5.48 21.68 16.13
N CYS A 250 5.20 21.82 17.43
CA CYS A 250 6.19 22.18 18.44
C CYS A 250 6.71 20.89 19.12
N VAL A 251 8.01 20.61 19.00
CA VAL A 251 8.71 19.51 19.67
C VAL A 251 9.18 19.99 21.04
N LYS A 252 8.87 19.25 22.12
CA LYS A 252 9.53 19.43 23.42
C LYS A 252 10.57 18.32 23.61
N SER A 253 11.79 18.77 23.91
CA SER A 253 12.99 18.01 24.27
C SER A 253 12.86 17.24 25.57
#